data_AF-A0A284QPR7-F1
#
_entry.id   AF-A0A284QPR7-F1
#
_cell.length_a   1.000
_cell.length_b   1.000
_cell.length_c   1.000
_cell.angle_alpha   90.00
_cell.angle_beta   90.00
_cell.angle_gamma   90.00
#
_symmetry.space_group_name_H-M   'P 1'
#
loop_
_entity.id
_entity.type
_entity.pdbx_description
1 polymer ?
#
loop_
_entity_poly.entity_id
_entity_poly.type
_entity_poly.pdbx_seq_one_letter_code
_entity_poly.pdbx_strand_id
1 'polypeptide(L)'
;MSLTRVDVDYRDQLGELMQQTIQCLLDLRHDKIAQAFPFNLSALRRDSSSLQSAGHSITIKQERFFVKAILSSNMKGLLVSCITVFLSLGVVSANENATNCPKDTAIPLLRAYLGEPYYDHFYTTDAAEMQHAVTALPYRQEGSPGLVFGFQAPGTVPFYRTYHPTVYDHFYTTSLNECDNAIKGLGYKDEGIVGYIYPKEMCCSVPLYRLYYDKPVWDHFYTADPKEVTSAQGLGYKLEGIAGYILPI
;
A
#
# COMPACT_ATOMS: atom_id res chain seq x y z
N MET A 1 -9.16 2.45 -35.58
CA MET A 1 -9.43 1.95 -34.21
C MET A 1 -8.10 1.84 -33.49
N SER A 2 -8.04 2.50 -32.33
CA SER A 2 -6.83 2.89 -31.61
C SER A 2 -6.35 1.79 -30.67
N LEU A 3 -5.05 1.47 -30.69
CA LEU A 3 -4.34 0.76 -29.61
C LEU A 3 -3.50 1.80 -28.86
N THR A 4 -4.06 2.44 -27.84
CA THR A 4 -3.32 3.32 -26.93
C THR A 4 -3.95 3.29 -25.54
N ARG A 5 -3.34 2.53 -24.59
CA ARG A 5 -3.24 2.94 -23.16
C ARG A 5 -2.51 1.99 -22.20
N VAL A 6 -1.85 0.91 -22.63
CA VAL A 6 -1.22 -0.05 -21.69
C VAL A 6 0.32 0.06 -21.62
N ASP A 7 0.99 0.65 -22.61
CA ASP A 7 2.47 0.65 -22.68
C ASP A 7 3.18 1.84 -22.01
N VAL A 8 2.45 2.80 -21.44
CA VAL A 8 3.06 4.00 -20.80
C VAL A 8 3.43 3.70 -19.35
N ASP A 9 2.57 3.00 -18.61
CA ASP A 9 2.73 2.72 -17.18
C ASP A 9 3.97 1.84 -16.88
N TYR A 10 4.26 0.88 -17.77
CA TYR A 10 5.41 -0.02 -17.58
C TYR A 10 6.77 0.68 -17.76
N ARG A 11 6.83 1.73 -18.59
CA ARG A 11 8.06 2.50 -18.83
C ARG A 11 8.37 3.44 -17.67
N ASP A 12 7.33 4.01 -17.07
CA ASP A 12 7.46 4.91 -15.93
C ASP A 12 7.85 4.11 -14.67
N GLN A 13 7.27 2.94 -14.45
CA GLN A 13 7.63 2.03 -13.34
C GLN A 13 9.07 1.52 -13.43
N LEU A 14 9.56 1.19 -14.64
CA LEU A 14 10.96 0.79 -14.85
C LEU A 14 11.94 1.96 -14.66
N GLY A 15 11.53 3.18 -15.02
CA GLY A 15 12.32 4.39 -14.78
C GLY A 15 12.47 4.69 -13.29
N GLU A 16 11.39 4.54 -12.53
CA GLU A 16 11.35 4.77 -11.08
C GLU A 16 12.16 3.70 -10.32
N LEU A 17 12.05 2.43 -10.72
CA LEU A 17 12.82 1.33 -10.16
C LEU A 17 14.33 1.47 -10.43
N MET A 18 14.70 1.98 -11.61
CA MET A 18 16.08 2.27 -11.95
C MET A 18 16.64 3.43 -11.13
N GLN A 19 15.85 4.48 -10.87
CA GLN A 19 16.26 5.59 -9.99
C GLN A 19 16.37 5.16 -8.52
N GLN A 20 15.44 4.35 -8.03
CA GLN A 20 15.49 3.81 -6.66
C GLN A 20 16.68 2.88 -6.45
N THR A 21 17.04 2.09 -7.46
CA THR A 21 18.23 1.22 -7.43
C THR A 21 19.52 2.05 -7.43
N ILE A 22 19.58 3.13 -8.21
CA ILE A 22 20.74 4.05 -8.20
C ILE A 22 20.84 4.76 -6.85
N GLN A 23 19.73 5.23 -6.28
CA GLN A 23 19.72 5.90 -4.99
C GLN A 23 20.14 4.94 -3.86
N CYS A 24 19.66 3.70 -3.87
CA CYS A 24 20.09 2.64 -2.94
C CYS A 24 21.59 2.36 -3.05
N LEU A 25 22.16 2.32 -4.27
CA LEU A 25 23.60 2.15 -4.49
C LEU A 25 24.44 3.36 -4.04
N LEU A 26 23.88 4.57 -4.08
CA LEU A 26 24.52 5.78 -3.57
C LEU A 26 24.46 5.84 -2.03
N ASP A 27 23.37 5.39 -1.43
CA ASP A 27 23.18 5.36 0.02
C ASP A 27 24.02 4.24 0.67
N LEU A 28 24.18 3.09 -0.01
CA LEU A 28 25.13 2.03 0.37
C LEU A 28 26.61 2.48 0.33
N ARG A 29 26.92 3.60 -0.33
CA ARG A 29 28.26 4.20 -0.31
C ARG A 29 28.51 5.01 0.97
N HIS A 30 27.47 5.38 1.73
CA HIS A 30 27.63 6.20 2.93
C HIS A 30 27.90 5.41 4.21
N ASP A 31 27.68 4.10 4.23
CA ASP A 31 28.11 3.24 5.35
C ASP A 31 29.05 2.13 4.86
N LYS A 32 30.34 2.37 5.11
CA LYS A 32 31.48 1.45 4.94
C LYS A 32 31.88 1.15 3.49
N ILE A 33 32.76 2.00 2.95
CA ILE A 33 34.07 1.69 2.32
C ILE A 33 34.57 3.01 1.72
N ALA A 34 35.32 3.78 2.52
CA ALA A 34 36.01 4.99 2.09
C ALA A 34 37.52 4.89 2.38
N GLN A 35 38.14 3.75 2.04
CA GLN A 35 39.60 3.57 2.07
C GLN A 35 40.15 2.73 0.90
N ALA A 36 39.49 2.74 -0.26
CA ALA A 36 40.08 2.16 -1.47
C ALA A 36 39.68 2.99 -2.70
N PHE A 37 40.70 3.57 -3.35
CA PHE A 37 40.68 4.26 -4.65
C PHE A 37 40.25 5.74 -4.69
N PRO A 38 41.15 6.67 -5.04
CA PRO A 38 40.79 8.02 -5.45
C PRO A 38 40.48 8.01 -6.96
N PHE A 39 39.22 8.18 -7.34
CA PHE A 39 38.87 8.52 -8.73
C PHE A 39 38.18 9.89 -8.78
N ASN A 40 38.63 10.71 -9.74
CA ASN A 40 38.23 12.10 -9.93
C ASN A 40 36.79 12.19 -10.50
N LEU A 41 35.86 12.73 -9.72
CA LEU A 41 34.42 12.84 -10.00
C LEU A 41 34.01 13.99 -10.94
N SER A 42 34.94 14.70 -11.57
CA SER A 42 34.60 15.84 -12.45
C SER A 42 34.04 15.46 -13.84
N ALA A 43 34.07 14.18 -14.23
CA ALA A 43 33.64 13.74 -15.56
C ALA A 43 32.15 13.35 -15.67
N LEU A 44 31.49 12.93 -14.59
CA LEU A 44 30.11 12.43 -14.63
C LEU A 44 29.02 13.52 -14.57
N ARG A 45 29.40 14.78 -14.29
CA ARG A 45 28.44 15.90 -14.18
C ARG A 45 28.14 16.60 -15.51
N ARG A 46 28.93 16.37 -16.57
CA ARG A 46 28.74 17.05 -17.87
C ARG A 46 27.76 16.36 -18.82
N ASP A 47 27.55 15.06 -18.67
CA ASP A 47 26.73 14.30 -19.64
C ASP A 47 25.24 14.27 -19.32
N SER A 48 24.80 14.67 -18.11
CA SER A 48 23.37 14.77 -17.80
C SER A 48 22.70 16.00 -18.45
N SER A 49 23.47 17.06 -18.73
CA SER A 49 22.95 18.29 -19.33
C SER A 49 22.78 18.25 -20.86
N SER A 50 23.36 17.26 -21.55
CA SER A 50 23.26 17.14 -23.01
C SER A 50 22.17 16.17 -23.49
N LEU A 51 21.52 15.44 -22.58
CA LEU A 51 20.52 14.42 -22.90
C LEU A 51 19.06 14.93 -22.94
N GLN A 52 18.81 16.21 -22.65
CA GLN A 52 17.46 16.78 -22.67
C GLN A 52 16.98 17.31 -24.05
N SER A 53 17.80 17.28 -25.11
CA SER A 53 17.44 17.96 -26.37
C SER A 53 17.32 17.07 -27.62
N ALA A 54 17.15 15.76 -27.52
CA ALA A 54 16.99 14.92 -28.71
C ALA A 54 15.91 13.84 -28.53
N GLY A 55 14.65 14.26 -28.61
CA GLY A 55 13.57 13.35 -28.97
C GLY A 55 13.69 13.02 -30.46
N HIS A 56 14.23 11.84 -30.78
CA HIS A 56 13.84 10.98 -31.91
C HIS A 56 14.86 9.83 -32.08
N SER A 57 14.36 8.60 -32.07
CA SER A 57 14.96 7.39 -32.64
C SER A 57 16.31 6.91 -32.06
N ILE A 58 16.26 6.06 -31.03
CA ILE A 58 17.36 5.13 -30.71
C ILE A 58 16.82 3.71 -30.73
N THR A 59 16.67 3.17 -31.94
CA THR A 59 16.45 1.74 -32.19
C THR A 59 17.82 1.12 -32.50
N ILE A 60 18.23 0.13 -31.69
CA ILE A 60 19.28 -0.87 -31.95
C ILE A 60 20.65 -0.30 -32.34
N LYS A 61 21.45 0.16 -31.37
CA LYS A 61 22.92 0.23 -31.53
C LYS A 61 23.76 0.22 -30.24
N GLN A 62 23.20 -0.17 -29.10
CA GLN A 62 23.93 -0.21 -27.82
C GLN A 62 24.39 -1.60 -27.34
N GLU A 63 24.04 -2.69 -28.04
CA GLU A 63 24.55 -4.01 -27.62
C GLU A 63 25.98 -4.31 -28.11
N ARG A 64 26.49 -3.58 -29.11
CA ARG A 64 27.81 -3.88 -29.71
C ARG A 64 29.01 -3.20 -29.05
N PHE A 65 28.79 -2.27 -28.12
CA PHE A 65 29.90 -1.58 -27.43
C PHE A 65 30.33 -2.32 -26.15
N PHE A 66 29.38 -2.85 -25.38
CA PHE A 66 29.69 -3.58 -24.14
C PHE A 66 30.42 -4.90 -24.39
N VAL A 67 30.04 -5.64 -25.44
CA VAL A 67 30.67 -6.94 -25.75
C VAL A 67 32.11 -6.77 -26.28
N LYS A 68 32.41 -5.68 -27.02
CA LYS A 68 33.77 -5.44 -27.55
C LYS A 68 34.77 -5.02 -26.49
N ALA A 69 34.34 -4.36 -25.42
CA ALA A 69 35.21 -4.02 -24.30
C ALA A 69 35.66 -5.27 -23.52
N ILE A 70 34.77 -6.25 -23.35
CA ILE A 70 35.01 -7.48 -22.59
C ILE A 70 35.97 -8.44 -23.31
N LEU A 71 36.00 -8.42 -24.66
CA LEU A 71 36.85 -9.33 -25.45
C LEU A 71 38.29 -8.83 -25.69
N SER A 72 38.66 -7.62 -25.22
CA SER A 72 40.00 -7.05 -25.45
C SER A 72 40.94 -7.10 -24.24
N SER A 73 40.45 -7.42 -23.05
CA SER A 73 41.28 -7.51 -21.85
C SER A 73 41.74 -8.95 -21.61
N ASN A 74 43.05 -9.16 -21.63
CA ASN A 74 43.73 -10.42 -21.41
C ASN A 74 43.70 -10.84 -19.91
N MET A 75 42.53 -10.90 -19.29
CA MET A 75 42.34 -11.35 -17.89
C MET A 75 41.50 -12.63 -17.85
N LYS A 76 42.15 -13.76 -18.11
CA LYS A 76 41.51 -15.10 -18.03
C LYS A 76 41.15 -15.55 -16.60
N GLY A 77 41.35 -14.71 -15.58
CA GLY A 77 41.11 -15.05 -14.18
C GLY A 77 39.86 -14.45 -13.53
N LEU A 78 39.15 -13.53 -14.17
CA LEU A 78 38.06 -12.76 -13.53
C LEU A 78 36.70 -12.92 -14.21
N LEU A 79 36.54 -13.87 -15.13
CA LEU A 79 35.26 -14.12 -15.80
C LEU A 79 34.35 -15.10 -15.05
N VAL A 80 34.91 -15.93 -14.16
CA VAL A 80 34.14 -16.93 -13.40
C VAL A 80 33.48 -16.33 -12.16
N SER A 81 33.95 -15.17 -11.68
CA SER A 81 33.39 -14.54 -10.47
C SER A 81 32.24 -13.57 -10.73
N CYS A 82 32.14 -12.96 -11.91
CA CYS A 82 31.02 -12.06 -12.20
C CYS A 82 29.76 -12.81 -12.65
N ILE A 83 29.91 -13.92 -13.39
CA ILE A 83 28.76 -14.71 -13.85
C ILE A 83 28.12 -15.49 -12.69
N THR A 84 28.90 -15.91 -11.68
CA THR A 84 28.34 -16.50 -10.45
C THR A 84 27.68 -15.47 -9.55
N VAL A 85 28.13 -14.20 -9.55
CA VAL A 85 27.42 -13.12 -8.85
C VAL A 85 26.08 -12.81 -9.53
N PHE A 86 26.00 -12.85 -10.87
CA PHE A 86 24.73 -12.67 -11.59
C PHE A 86 23.78 -13.87 -11.52
N LEU A 87 24.30 -15.09 -11.32
CA LEU A 87 23.48 -16.29 -11.04
C LEU A 87 23.17 -16.47 -9.54
N SER A 88 23.93 -15.86 -8.62
CA SER A 88 23.62 -15.79 -7.18
C SER A 88 22.73 -14.59 -6.83
N LEU A 89 22.72 -13.56 -7.67
CA LEU A 89 21.63 -12.58 -7.83
C LEU A 89 20.50 -13.15 -8.69
N GLY A 90 20.47 -14.49 -8.81
CA GLY A 90 19.41 -15.25 -9.43
C GLY A 90 18.10 -14.64 -9.02
N VAL A 91 17.50 -13.98 -10.01
CA VAL A 91 16.08 -13.71 -10.16
C VAL A 91 15.34 -14.33 -9.00
N VAL A 92 15.16 -13.56 -7.91
CA VAL A 92 14.01 -13.80 -7.05
C VAL A 92 12.86 -13.44 -7.98
N SER A 93 12.45 -14.43 -8.76
CA SER A 93 11.15 -14.44 -9.36
C SER A 93 10.25 -14.19 -8.16
N ALA A 94 9.63 -13.01 -8.09
CA ALA A 94 8.54 -12.74 -7.18
C ALA A 94 7.35 -13.61 -7.60
N ASN A 95 7.51 -14.92 -7.53
CA ASN A 95 6.50 -15.77 -6.97
C ASN A 95 6.71 -15.64 -5.46
N GLU A 96 6.35 -14.48 -4.91
CA GLU A 96 5.93 -14.48 -3.51
C GLU A 96 4.72 -15.38 -3.47
N ASN A 97 5.00 -16.63 -3.10
CA ASN A 97 4.01 -17.65 -2.85
C ASN A 97 2.96 -16.96 -1.97
N ALA A 98 1.72 -16.87 -2.46
CA ALA A 98 0.59 -16.26 -1.76
C ALA A 98 0.19 -17.08 -0.52
N THR A 99 1.15 -17.52 0.28
CA THR A 99 1.02 -18.44 1.40
C THR A 99 1.69 -17.91 2.65
N ASN A 100 2.48 -16.83 2.58
CA ASN A 100 3.08 -16.23 3.76
C ASN A 100 2.70 -14.75 3.91
N CYS A 101 1.43 -14.53 4.20
CA CYS A 101 0.90 -13.22 4.56
C CYS A 101 1.31 -12.92 6.00
N PRO A 102 1.73 -11.69 6.35
CA PRO A 102 2.27 -11.38 7.67
C PRO A 102 1.16 -11.24 8.75
N LYS A 103 0.31 -12.27 8.89
CA LYS A 103 -0.77 -12.35 9.87
C LYS A 103 -0.25 -12.24 11.30
N ASP A 104 0.96 -12.74 11.55
CA ASP A 104 1.65 -12.77 12.84
C ASP A 104 1.89 -11.37 13.43
N THR A 105 1.92 -10.36 12.55
CA THR A 105 2.11 -8.94 12.91
C THR A 105 0.83 -8.12 12.82
N ALA A 106 -0.26 -8.73 12.34
CA ALA A 106 -1.56 -8.10 12.24
C ALA A 106 -2.34 -8.27 13.55
N ILE A 107 -3.22 -7.30 13.81
CA ILE A 107 -4.05 -7.24 15.00
C ILE A 107 -5.54 -7.16 14.61
N PRO A 108 -6.47 -7.63 15.45
CA PRO A 108 -7.89 -7.56 15.13
C PRO A 108 -8.38 -6.12 14.98
N LEU A 109 -9.21 -5.86 13.98
CA LEU A 109 -10.04 -4.66 13.91
C LEU A 109 -11.31 -4.94 14.72
N LEU A 110 -11.34 -4.61 16.00
CA LEU A 110 -12.48 -4.88 16.87
C LEU A 110 -13.68 -4.05 16.41
N ARG A 111 -14.87 -4.65 16.39
CA ARG A 111 -16.14 -4.01 16.03
C ARG A 111 -17.08 -3.98 17.23
N ALA A 112 -17.83 -2.90 17.38
CA ALA A 112 -18.94 -2.79 18.31
C ALA A 112 -20.10 -2.04 17.65
N TYR A 113 -21.30 -2.25 18.17
CA TYR A 113 -22.52 -1.68 17.63
C TYR A 113 -23.34 -0.98 18.71
N LEU A 114 -23.75 0.24 18.42
CA LEU A 114 -24.74 1.02 19.17
C LEU A 114 -26.08 0.91 18.43
N GLY A 115 -27.15 0.53 19.15
CA GLY A 115 -28.49 0.42 18.57
C GLY A 115 -29.36 1.67 18.73
N GLU A 116 -30.67 1.46 18.69
CA GLU A 116 -31.68 2.50 18.91
C GLU A 116 -31.40 3.30 20.20
N PRO A 117 -31.54 4.64 20.19
CA PRO A 117 -32.05 5.48 19.10
C PRO A 117 -30.99 6.09 18.16
N TYR A 118 -29.71 5.72 18.29
CA TYR A 118 -28.61 6.44 17.63
C TYR A 118 -28.02 5.71 16.43
N TYR A 119 -27.84 4.38 16.51
CA TYR A 119 -27.28 3.53 15.45
C TYR A 119 -25.86 3.90 15.01
N ASP A 120 -24.88 3.05 15.31
CA ASP A 120 -23.49 3.27 14.89
C ASP A 120 -22.65 2.00 14.98
N HIS A 121 -21.84 1.74 13.96
CA HIS A 121 -20.76 0.75 14.03
C HIS A 121 -19.42 1.42 14.32
N PHE A 122 -18.88 1.09 15.49
CA PHE A 122 -17.59 1.54 15.96
C PHE A 122 -16.51 0.47 15.75
N TYR A 123 -15.38 0.89 15.19
CA TYR A 123 -14.21 0.05 14.94
C TYR A 123 -12.94 0.64 15.56
N THR A 124 -12.15 -0.24 16.17
CA THR A 124 -10.85 0.12 16.76
C THR A 124 -9.87 -1.05 16.81
N THR A 125 -8.58 -0.76 16.75
CA THR A 125 -7.52 -1.74 17.07
C THR A 125 -7.09 -1.68 18.54
N ASP A 126 -7.54 -0.69 19.30
CA ASP A 126 -7.21 -0.52 20.72
C ASP A 126 -8.20 -1.30 21.59
N ALA A 127 -7.70 -2.33 22.27
CA ALA A 127 -8.49 -3.15 23.18
C ALA A 127 -9.00 -2.36 24.41
N ALA A 128 -8.27 -1.34 24.86
CA ALA A 128 -8.71 -0.48 25.97
C ALA A 128 -9.84 0.46 25.52
N GLU A 129 -9.76 0.99 24.29
CA GLU A 129 -10.84 1.79 23.69
C GLU A 129 -12.10 0.94 23.51
N MET A 130 -11.97 -0.28 22.98
CA MET A 130 -13.08 -1.23 22.87
C MET A 130 -13.68 -1.54 24.25
N GLN A 131 -12.84 -1.82 25.25
CA GLN A 131 -13.30 -2.07 26.62
C GLN A 131 -14.06 -0.87 27.19
N HIS A 132 -13.60 0.35 26.94
CA HIS A 132 -14.30 1.57 27.35
C HIS A 132 -15.64 1.70 26.64
N ALA A 133 -15.69 1.47 25.32
CA ALA A 133 -16.91 1.52 24.53
C ALA A 133 -18.00 0.58 25.07
N VAL A 134 -17.63 -0.61 25.57
CA VAL A 134 -18.62 -1.58 26.05
C VAL A 134 -18.93 -1.51 27.54
N THR A 135 -18.10 -0.85 28.34
CA THR A 135 -18.31 -0.73 29.80
C THR A 135 -18.77 0.63 30.26
N ALA A 136 -18.41 1.69 29.54
CA ALA A 136 -18.73 3.06 29.87
C ALA A 136 -19.71 3.72 28.88
N LEU A 137 -19.81 3.18 27.66
CA LEU A 137 -20.70 3.67 26.61
C LEU A 137 -21.74 2.58 26.25
N PRO A 138 -22.81 2.92 25.50
CA PRO A 138 -23.89 1.97 25.18
C PRO A 138 -23.58 0.99 24.03
N TYR A 139 -22.31 0.81 23.65
CA TYR A 139 -21.94 -0.13 22.59
C TYR A 139 -21.96 -1.57 23.07
N ARG A 140 -22.31 -2.49 22.17
CA ARG A 140 -22.13 -3.93 22.36
C ARG A 140 -21.04 -4.42 21.44
N GLN A 141 -20.06 -5.14 21.97
CA GLN A 141 -18.99 -5.72 21.15
C GLN A 141 -19.55 -6.78 20.21
N GLU A 142 -19.06 -6.78 18.98
CA GLU A 142 -19.36 -7.75 17.94
C GLU A 142 -18.10 -8.51 17.50
N GLY A 143 -18.25 -9.38 16.49
CA GLY A 143 -17.12 -10.06 15.86
C GLY A 143 -16.24 -9.09 15.07
N SER A 144 -14.94 -9.39 15.01
CA SER A 144 -14.01 -8.63 14.16
C SER A 144 -14.21 -9.02 12.68
N PRO A 145 -14.28 -8.06 11.74
CA PRO A 145 -14.30 -8.36 10.31
C PRO A 145 -12.97 -8.95 9.80
N GLY A 146 -11.86 -8.75 10.52
CA GLY A 146 -10.56 -9.27 10.10
C GLY A 146 -9.38 -8.74 10.90
N LEU A 147 -8.18 -8.90 10.35
CA LEU A 147 -6.93 -8.39 10.93
C LEU A 147 -6.37 -7.25 10.06
N VAL A 148 -5.86 -6.22 10.72
CA VAL A 148 -5.22 -5.03 10.13
C VAL A 148 -3.85 -4.81 10.75
N PHE A 149 -3.04 -3.90 10.23
CA PHE A 149 -1.74 -3.59 10.82
C PHE A 149 -1.84 -2.37 11.74
N GLY A 150 -1.26 -2.47 12.94
CA GLY A 150 -1.15 -1.32 13.86
C GLY A 150 -0.03 -0.33 13.48
N PHE A 151 0.74 -0.63 12.44
CA PHE A 151 1.83 0.18 11.92
C PHE A 151 1.82 0.13 10.38
N GLN A 152 2.50 1.08 9.73
CA GLN A 152 2.60 1.11 8.27
C GLN A 152 3.50 -0.01 7.74
N ALA A 153 2.91 -1.17 7.43
CA ALA A 153 3.58 -2.28 6.78
C ALA A 153 3.76 -2.03 5.26
N PRO A 154 4.71 -2.70 4.58
CA PRO A 154 4.86 -2.61 3.14
C PRO A 154 3.56 -2.88 2.39
N GLY A 155 3.23 -2.02 1.42
CA GLY A 155 2.01 -2.15 0.61
C GLY A 155 0.72 -1.70 1.29
N THR A 156 0.75 -1.25 2.54
CA THR A 156 -0.43 -0.76 3.26
C THR A 156 -0.57 0.76 3.20
N VAL A 157 -1.80 1.23 3.36
CA VAL A 157 -2.15 2.65 3.46
C VAL A 157 -2.91 2.90 4.78
N PRO A 158 -2.89 4.14 5.31
CA PRO A 158 -3.68 4.47 6.48
C PRO A 158 -5.17 4.24 6.27
N PHE A 159 -5.85 3.74 7.29
CA PHE A 159 -7.30 3.68 7.38
C PHE A 159 -7.73 4.74 8.39
N TYR A 160 -8.20 5.86 7.86
CA TYR A 160 -8.62 7.02 8.65
C TYR A 160 -9.97 6.75 9.31
N ARG A 161 -10.15 7.23 10.53
CA ARG A 161 -11.41 7.24 11.27
C ARG A 161 -11.85 8.68 11.52
N THR A 162 -13.13 8.93 11.31
CA THR A 162 -13.76 10.22 11.63
C THR A 162 -15.11 9.97 12.29
N TYR A 163 -15.58 10.92 13.10
CA TYR A 163 -16.83 10.78 13.86
C TYR A 163 -17.74 12.00 13.73
N HIS A 164 -19.03 11.79 13.47
CA HIS A 164 -20.03 12.86 13.42
C HIS A 164 -20.90 12.90 14.69
N PRO A 165 -20.71 13.86 15.61
CA PRO A 165 -21.35 13.83 16.93
C PRO A 165 -22.86 14.09 16.95
N THR A 166 -23.45 14.64 15.87
CA THR A 166 -24.91 14.89 15.79
C THR A 166 -25.71 13.71 15.24
N VAL A 167 -25.17 12.96 14.28
CA VAL A 167 -25.83 11.78 13.71
C VAL A 167 -25.28 10.48 14.29
N TYR A 168 -24.26 10.57 15.16
CA TYR A 168 -23.65 9.48 15.90
C TYR A 168 -22.89 8.45 15.06
N ASP A 169 -22.49 8.78 13.83
CA ASP A 169 -21.85 7.85 12.88
C ASP A 169 -20.32 7.96 12.86
N HIS A 170 -19.65 6.81 12.84
CA HIS A 170 -18.23 6.68 12.50
C HIS A 170 -18.02 6.35 11.02
N PHE A 171 -17.18 7.15 10.38
CA PHE A 171 -16.81 6.98 8.99
C PHE A 171 -15.33 6.63 8.83
N TYR A 172 -15.05 5.63 7.98
CA TYR A 172 -13.72 5.09 7.76
C TYR A 172 -13.35 5.05 6.28
N THR A 173 -12.12 5.46 5.96
CA THR A 173 -11.67 5.49 4.57
C THR A 173 -10.15 5.41 4.45
N THR A 174 -9.67 4.86 3.33
CA THR A 174 -8.26 4.94 2.93
C THR A 174 -7.95 6.17 2.07
N SER A 175 -8.99 6.88 1.62
CA SER A 175 -8.87 8.08 0.80
C SER A 175 -8.72 9.32 1.68
N LEU A 176 -7.53 9.93 1.67
CA LEU A 176 -7.30 11.18 2.39
C LEU A 176 -8.24 12.30 1.91
N ASN A 177 -8.55 12.36 0.62
CA ASN A 177 -9.51 13.33 0.07
C ASN A 177 -10.94 13.13 0.61
N GLU A 178 -11.36 11.87 0.81
CA GLU A 178 -12.69 11.56 1.34
C GLU A 178 -12.76 11.90 2.84
N CYS A 179 -11.72 11.58 3.59
CA CYS A 179 -11.56 11.98 5.00
C CYS A 179 -11.61 13.52 5.15
N ASP A 180 -10.82 14.23 4.34
CA ASP A 180 -10.79 15.69 4.32
C ASP A 180 -12.16 16.30 4.00
N ASN A 181 -12.89 15.71 3.06
CA ASN A 181 -14.24 16.17 2.70
C ASN A 181 -15.24 15.91 3.85
N ALA A 182 -15.16 14.76 4.52
CA ALA A 182 -15.99 14.46 5.68
C ALA A 182 -15.80 15.51 6.78
N ILE A 183 -14.54 15.86 7.07
CA ILE A 183 -14.17 16.82 8.11
C ILE A 183 -14.58 18.25 7.73
N LYS A 184 -14.22 18.70 6.54
CA LYS A 184 -14.38 20.11 6.12
C LYS A 184 -15.79 20.42 5.62
N GLY A 185 -16.47 19.43 5.05
CA GLY A 185 -17.73 19.63 4.32
C GLY A 185 -18.95 19.00 4.97
N LEU A 186 -18.79 17.93 5.77
CA LEU A 186 -19.91 17.12 6.25
C LEU A 186 -20.08 17.12 7.78
N GLY A 187 -19.19 17.78 8.53
CA GLY A 187 -19.33 17.94 9.98
C GLY A 187 -18.72 16.81 10.83
N TYR A 188 -17.98 15.90 10.20
CA TYR A 188 -17.21 14.89 10.92
C TYR A 188 -16.00 15.52 11.61
N LYS A 189 -15.51 14.87 12.66
CA LYS A 189 -14.28 15.20 13.36
C LYS A 189 -13.24 14.14 13.09
N ASP A 190 -12.00 14.57 12.90
CA ASP A 190 -10.86 13.66 12.77
C ASP A 190 -10.62 12.92 14.08
N GLU A 191 -10.46 11.59 13.99
CA GLU A 191 -10.08 10.73 15.10
C GLU A 191 -8.78 9.95 14.81
N GLY A 192 -8.10 10.29 13.72
CA GLY A 192 -6.80 9.74 13.36
C GLY A 192 -6.86 8.45 12.55
N ILE A 193 -5.83 7.63 12.71
CA ILE A 193 -5.63 6.40 11.94
C ILE A 193 -5.99 5.22 12.84
N VAL A 194 -7.02 4.46 12.47
CA VAL A 194 -7.43 3.26 13.23
C VAL A 194 -6.51 2.07 12.94
N GLY A 195 -5.81 2.08 11.82
CA GLY A 195 -4.88 1.03 11.42
C GLY A 195 -4.43 1.22 9.98
N TYR A 196 -3.74 0.21 9.43
CA TYR A 196 -3.26 0.20 8.06
C TYR A 196 -3.76 -1.04 7.35
N ILE A 197 -4.26 -0.86 6.13
CA ILE A 197 -4.87 -1.93 5.31
C ILE A 197 -4.31 -1.89 3.90
N TYR A 198 -4.47 -2.97 3.13
CA TYR A 198 -4.04 -2.98 1.74
C TYR A 198 -5.04 -2.21 0.86
N PRO A 199 -4.59 -1.32 -0.03
CA PRO A 199 -5.48 -0.59 -0.95
C PRO A 199 -5.97 -1.47 -2.12
N LYS A 200 -5.35 -2.64 -2.32
CA LYS A 200 -5.67 -3.62 -3.37
C LYS A 200 -5.48 -5.04 -2.83
N GLU A 201 -6.07 -6.02 -3.50
CA GLU A 201 -5.93 -7.42 -3.12
C GLU A 201 -4.48 -7.88 -3.21
N MET A 202 -3.92 -8.34 -2.09
CA MET A 202 -2.60 -8.96 -2.01
C MET A 202 -2.48 -9.81 -0.74
N CYS A 203 -1.52 -10.74 -0.70
CA CYS A 203 -1.25 -11.55 0.49
C CYS A 203 -2.53 -12.18 1.09
N CYS A 204 -3.33 -12.89 0.27
CA CYS A 204 -4.60 -13.54 0.68
C CYS A 204 -5.57 -12.63 1.45
N SER A 205 -5.45 -11.32 1.28
CA SER A 205 -6.38 -10.37 1.87
C SER A 205 -7.76 -10.59 1.29
N VAL A 206 -8.78 -10.36 2.11
CA VAL A 206 -10.18 -10.35 1.69
C VAL A 206 -10.67 -8.90 1.63
N PRO A 207 -11.64 -8.59 0.75
CA PRO A 207 -12.21 -7.24 0.68
C PRO A 207 -12.90 -6.88 1.99
N LEU A 208 -12.69 -5.65 2.45
CA LEU A 208 -13.49 -5.00 3.48
C LEU A 208 -14.55 -4.14 2.79
N TYR A 209 -15.78 -4.64 2.75
CA TYR A 209 -16.91 -3.94 2.14
C TYR A 209 -17.36 -2.78 3.04
N ARG A 210 -17.67 -1.64 2.42
CA ARG A 210 -18.33 -0.51 3.07
C ARG A 210 -19.78 -0.44 2.63
N LEU A 211 -20.68 -0.39 3.60
CA LEU A 211 -22.09 -0.20 3.40
C LEU A 211 -22.57 1.03 4.15
N TYR A 212 -23.61 1.68 3.66
CA TYR A 212 -24.18 2.87 4.28
C TYR A 212 -25.70 2.79 4.33
N TYR A 213 -26.27 3.06 5.49
CA TYR A 213 -27.70 3.29 5.65
C TYR A 213 -27.95 4.80 5.73
N ASP A 214 -28.77 5.32 4.82
CA ASP A 214 -29.11 6.76 4.77
C ASP A 214 -30.11 7.18 5.88
N LYS A 215 -30.91 8.22 5.68
CA LYS A 215 -31.95 8.59 6.64
C LYS A 215 -32.92 7.42 6.90
N PRO A 216 -33.34 7.20 8.16
CA PRO A 216 -33.07 8.00 9.37
C PRO A 216 -31.96 7.42 10.28
N VAL A 217 -31.06 6.58 9.75
CA VAL A 217 -30.06 5.85 10.56
C VAL A 217 -28.67 6.49 10.45
N TRP A 218 -28.24 6.85 9.23
CA TRP A 218 -26.93 7.46 8.95
C TRP A 218 -25.69 6.63 9.29
N ASP A 219 -25.81 5.30 9.39
CA ASP A 219 -24.74 4.41 9.88
C ASP A 219 -23.92 3.79 8.75
N HIS A 220 -22.59 3.81 8.89
CA HIS A 220 -21.65 3.07 8.05
C HIS A 220 -21.27 1.72 8.66
N PHE A 221 -21.47 0.66 7.90
CA PHE A 221 -21.13 -0.71 8.27
C PHE A 221 -20.00 -1.27 7.41
N TYR A 222 -18.98 -1.84 8.05
CA TYR A 222 -17.82 -2.46 7.42
C TYR A 222 -17.70 -3.94 7.78
N THR A 223 -17.64 -4.79 6.76
CA THR A 223 -17.51 -6.25 6.93
C THR A 223 -16.68 -6.88 5.83
N ALA A 224 -15.98 -7.98 6.14
CA ALA A 224 -15.37 -8.85 5.15
C ALA A 224 -16.19 -10.11 4.85
N ASP A 225 -17.33 -10.32 5.54
CA ASP A 225 -18.22 -11.46 5.30
C ASP A 225 -19.30 -11.10 4.24
N PRO A 226 -19.30 -11.72 3.05
CA PRO A 226 -20.31 -11.50 2.02
C PRO A 226 -21.75 -11.83 2.49
N LYS A 227 -21.91 -12.68 3.52
CA LYS A 227 -23.23 -12.96 4.11
C LYS A 227 -23.73 -11.76 4.92
N GLU A 228 -22.87 -11.10 5.70
CA GLU A 228 -23.23 -9.88 6.40
C GLU A 228 -23.57 -8.75 5.42
N VAL A 229 -22.87 -8.65 4.28
CA VAL A 229 -23.24 -7.73 3.18
C VAL A 229 -24.68 -7.99 2.73
N THR A 230 -25.01 -9.23 2.41
CA THR A 230 -26.34 -9.62 1.92
C THR A 230 -27.42 -9.34 2.97
N SER A 231 -27.15 -9.67 4.23
CA SER A 231 -28.06 -9.41 5.36
C SER A 231 -28.30 -7.91 5.57
N ALA A 232 -27.23 -7.10 5.57
CA ALA A 232 -27.33 -5.66 5.74
C ALA A 232 -28.08 -4.99 4.58
N GLN A 233 -27.87 -5.45 3.33
CA GLN A 233 -28.67 -5.00 2.19
C GLN A 233 -30.17 -5.32 2.37
N GLY A 234 -30.50 -6.50 2.91
CA GLY A 234 -31.87 -6.85 3.27
C GLY A 234 -32.49 -5.95 4.35
N LEU A 235 -31.66 -5.30 5.17
CA LEU A 235 -32.08 -4.31 6.18
C LEU A 235 -32.16 -2.88 5.63
N GLY A 236 -31.70 -2.62 4.41
CA GLY A 236 -31.76 -1.31 3.76
C GLY A 236 -30.41 -0.61 3.57
N TYR A 237 -29.30 -1.22 4.00
CA TYR A 237 -27.97 -0.70 3.70
C TYR A 237 -27.67 -0.76 2.21
N LYS A 238 -26.97 0.26 1.70
CA LYS A 238 -26.45 0.30 0.33
C LYS A 238 -24.98 -0.05 0.34
N LEU A 239 -24.56 -0.97 -0.52
CA LEU A 239 -23.15 -1.26 -0.72
C LEU A 239 -22.50 -0.08 -1.47
N GLU A 240 -21.50 0.54 -0.85
CA GLU A 240 -20.75 1.66 -1.44
C GLU A 240 -19.46 1.20 -2.14
N GLY A 241 -18.98 -0.01 -1.82
CA GLY A 241 -17.83 -0.62 -2.48
C GLY A 241 -16.89 -1.30 -1.50
N ILE A 242 -15.62 -1.37 -1.88
CA ILE A 242 -14.53 -1.95 -1.08
C ILE A 242 -13.73 -0.78 -0.49
N ALA A 243 -13.67 -0.68 0.83
CA ALA A 243 -12.88 0.35 1.54
C ALA A 243 -11.37 0.07 1.49
N GLY A 244 -11.03 -1.22 1.35
CA GLY A 244 -9.68 -1.75 1.23
C GLY A 244 -9.71 -3.25 1.45
N TYR A 245 -8.55 -3.85 1.72
CA TYR A 245 -8.40 -5.28 1.90
C TYR A 245 -7.68 -5.59 3.21
N ILE A 246 -8.23 -6.53 3.97
CA ILE A 246 -7.76 -6.92 5.30
C ILE A 246 -7.44 -8.40 5.34
N LEU A 247 -6.64 -8.86 6.31
CA LEU A 247 -6.32 -10.27 6.42
C LEU A 247 -7.48 -11.03 7.09
N PRO A 248 -7.86 -12.23 6.60
CA PRO A 248 -8.92 -13.01 7.22
C PRO A 248 -8.47 -13.58 8.57
N ILE A 249 -9.43 -13.69 9.50
CA ILE A 249 -9.28 -14.41 10.78
C ILE A 249 -9.22 -15.91 10.55
#